data_AF-A0A969FJ49-F1
#
_entry.id   AF-A0A969FJ49-F1
#
_cell.length_a   1.000
_cell.length_b   1.000
_cell.length_c   1.000
_cell.angle_alpha   90.00
_cell.angle_beta   90.00
_cell.angle_gamma   90.00
#
_symmetry.space_group_name_H-M   'P 1'
#
loop_
_entity.id
_entity.type
_entity.pdbx_description
1 polymer ?
#
loop_
_entity_poly.entity_id
_entity_poly.type
_entity_poly.pdbx_seq_one_letter_code
_entity_poly.pdbx_strand_id
1 'polypeptide(L)'
;MIQAPNSVWPGIIQTRSLKISGDYTSENLPQFKPGRSLVNYAKTWEQDRIKILDSLIDIDPSHLKFSAQVKQKCGWIMRRMVRTGFELVMERDRSYTPDLYYCHERFSTYFPEQRAKMKKALELAIVPSANRPGLIVFLRGFGCWLTAQVKAELS
;
A
#
# COMPACT_ATOMS: atom_id res chain seq x y z
N MET A 1 3.14 -13.97 24.55
CA MET A 1 1.96 -13.72 23.67
C MET A 1 2.29 -12.71 22.56
N ILE A 2 3.41 -12.87 21.82
CA ILE A 2 3.84 -11.99 20.69
C ILE A 2 4.14 -12.82 19.42
N GLN A 3 4.14 -14.14 19.52
CA GLN A 3 4.39 -15.06 18.42
C GLN A 3 3.07 -15.44 17.73
N ALA A 4 2.55 -14.55 16.90
CA ALA A 4 1.65 -14.97 15.83
C ALA A 4 2.46 -15.04 14.53
N PRO A 5 2.41 -16.16 13.77
CA PRO A 5 3.24 -16.36 12.57
C PRO A 5 3.02 -15.33 11.45
N ASN A 6 1.96 -14.51 11.54
CA ASN A 6 1.62 -13.44 10.60
C ASN A 6 1.62 -12.05 11.25
N SER A 7 2.43 -11.87 12.30
CA SER A 7 2.48 -10.62 13.07
C SER A 7 3.49 -9.63 12.49
N VAL A 8 3.06 -8.39 12.27
CA VAL A 8 3.95 -7.25 11.96
C VAL A 8 4.72 -6.76 13.20
N TRP A 9 4.29 -7.14 14.41
CA TRP A 9 4.83 -6.62 15.68
C TRP A 9 6.32 -6.88 15.88
N PRO A 10 6.88 -8.07 15.56
CA PRO A 10 8.33 -8.31 15.71
C PRO A 10 9.18 -7.32 14.89
N GLY A 11 8.75 -6.97 13.68
CA GLY A 11 9.46 -6.00 12.83
C GLY A 11 9.37 -4.58 13.36
N ILE A 12 8.21 -4.17 13.88
CA ILE A 12 8.03 -2.85 14.51
C ILE A 12 8.91 -2.75 15.76
N ILE A 13 8.94 -3.79 16.60
CA ILE A 13 9.78 -3.82 17.81
C ILE A 13 11.26 -3.73 17.43
N GLN A 14 11.73 -4.50 16.45
CA GLN A 14 13.15 -4.50 16.06
C GLN A 14 13.63 -3.19 15.43
N THR A 15 12.77 -2.48 14.69
CA THR A 15 13.19 -1.31 13.89
C THR A 15 12.81 0.03 14.50
N ARG A 16 11.80 0.07 15.39
CA ARG A 16 11.17 1.32 15.84
C ARG A 16 10.85 1.37 17.33
N SER A 17 11.33 0.42 18.13
CA SER A 17 11.18 0.48 19.59
C SER A 17 12.47 0.89 20.28
N LEU A 18 12.30 1.57 21.41
CA LEU A 18 13.38 1.87 22.33
C LEU A 18 13.24 0.94 23.54
N LYS A 19 14.31 0.24 23.92
CA LYS A 19 14.31 -0.63 25.09
C LYS A 19 14.29 0.23 26.36
N ILE A 20 13.18 0.21 27.10
CA ILE A 20 13.02 0.95 28.36
C ILE A 20 13.40 0.06 29.57
N SER A 21 13.11 -1.24 29.54
CA SER A 21 13.41 -2.22 30.62
C SER A 21 13.35 -3.68 30.12
N GLY A 22 13.91 -4.64 30.86
CA GLY A 22 13.86 -6.10 30.61
C GLY A 22 15.11 -6.69 29.92
N ASP A 23 15.16 -8.02 29.77
CA ASP A 23 16.36 -8.74 29.29
C ASP A 23 16.34 -9.09 27.80
N TYR A 24 15.39 -8.55 27.03
CA TYR A 24 15.36 -8.74 25.59
C TYR A 24 16.55 -8.05 24.92
N THR A 25 17.37 -8.81 24.21
CA THR A 25 18.45 -8.37 23.32
C THR A 25 18.07 -8.65 21.87
N SER A 26 18.68 -7.96 20.91
CA SER A 26 18.45 -8.19 19.47
C SER A 26 18.72 -9.65 19.05
N GLU A 27 19.59 -10.34 19.78
CA GLU A 27 19.95 -11.76 19.61
C GLU A 27 18.84 -12.73 20.05
N ASN A 28 18.01 -12.33 21.02
CA ASN A 28 16.91 -13.12 21.57
C ASN A 28 15.54 -12.79 20.95
N LEU A 29 15.48 -11.85 20.01
CA LEU A 29 14.27 -11.56 19.25
C LEU A 29 14.22 -12.41 17.97
N PRO A 30 13.07 -13.00 17.61
CA PRO A 30 12.95 -13.80 16.39
C PRO A 30 13.28 -12.93 15.17
N GLN A 31 14.27 -13.32 14.35
CA GLN A 31 14.67 -12.55 13.17
C GLN A 31 13.45 -12.21 12.31
N PHE A 32 13.14 -10.92 12.19
CA PHE A 32 12.04 -10.47 11.34
C PHE A 32 12.50 -10.48 9.88
N LYS A 33 11.95 -11.39 9.09
CA LYS A 33 12.16 -11.41 7.64
C LYS A 33 10.89 -10.89 6.98
N PRO A 34 10.97 -9.79 6.20
CA PRO A 34 9.88 -9.39 5.34
C PRO A 34 9.57 -10.53 4.36
N GLY A 35 8.44 -11.18 4.55
CA GLY A 35 8.02 -12.34 3.75
C GLY A 35 6.52 -12.30 3.46
N ARG A 36 6.03 -13.26 2.68
CA ARG A 36 4.62 -13.37 2.25
C ARG A 36 3.57 -13.28 3.38
N SER A 37 3.96 -13.59 4.62
CA SER A 37 3.10 -13.48 5.80
C SER A 37 2.69 -12.03 6.15
N LEU A 38 3.46 -11.04 5.70
CA LEU A 38 3.19 -9.62 5.92
C LEU A 38 2.40 -8.96 4.77
N VAL A 39 2.18 -9.69 3.67
CA VAL A 39 1.40 -9.21 2.53
C VAL A 39 -0.07 -9.13 2.94
N ASN A 40 -0.61 -7.92 2.98
CA ASN A 40 -1.97 -7.63 3.39
C ASN A 40 -2.72 -6.81 2.32
N TYR A 41 -2.07 -5.77 1.79
CA TYR A 41 -2.71 -4.88 0.82
C TYR A 41 -2.89 -5.54 -0.55
N ALA A 42 -1.93 -6.35 -1.00
CA ALA A 42 -1.99 -7.03 -2.28
C ALA A 42 -3.12 -8.06 -2.33
N LYS A 43 -3.35 -8.81 -1.24
CA LYS A 43 -4.43 -9.82 -1.16
C LYS A 43 -5.82 -9.23 -1.37
N THR A 44 -6.04 -8.01 -0.89
CA THR A 44 -7.35 -7.33 -0.96
C THR A 44 -7.43 -6.27 -2.06
N TRP A 45 -6.31 -6.01 -2.77
CA TRP A 45 -6.18 -4.92 -3.73
C TRP A 45 -7.26 -4.90 -4.81
N GLU A 46 -7.54 -6.04 -5.45
CA GLU A 46 -8.53 -6.11 -6.53
C GLU A 46 -9.94 -5.77 -6.02
N GLN A 47 -10.30 -6.31 -4.86
CA GLN A 47 -11.60 -6.08 -4.25
C GLN A 47 -11.75 -4.60 -3.84
N ASP A 48 -10.72 -4.01 -3.24
CA ASP A 48 -10.72 -2.59 -2.87
C ASP A 48 -10.83 -1.68 -4.09
N ARG A 49 -10.11 -2.02 -5.17
CA ARG A 49 -10.14 -1.27 -6.43
C ARG A 49 -11.54 -1.27 -7.03
N ILE A 50 -12.20 -2.43 -7.08
CA ILE A 50 -13.57 -2.56 -7.60
C ILE A 50 -14.55 -1.77 -6.73
N LYS A 51 -14.53 -1.98 -5.42
CA LYS A 51 -15.40 -1.26 -4.47
C LYS A 51 -15.26 0.26 -4.56
N ILE A 52 -14.03 0.77 -4.74
CA ILE A 52 -13.81 2.21 -4.90
C ILE A 52 -14.29 2.69 -6.27
N LEU A 53 -14.10 1.92 -7.34
CA LEU A 53 -14.63 2.27 -8.67
C LEU A 53 -16.15 2.40 -8.65
N ASP A 54 -16.84 1.39 -8.13
CA ASP A 54 -18.31 1.38 -8.04
C ASP A 54 -18.78 2.57 -7.19
N SER A 55 -18.19 2.73 -6.00
CA SER A 55 -18.54 3.85 -5.14
C SER A 55 -18.24 5.23 -5.74
N LEU A 56 -17.24 5.38 -6.62
CA LEU A 56 -16.98 6.65 -7.32
C LEU A 56 -18.04 6.93 -8.38
N ILE A 57 -18.54 5.89 -9.05
CA ILE A 57 -19.59 5.99 -10.07
C ILE A 57 -20.91 6.39 -9.40
N ASP A 58 -21.22 5.79 -8.25
CA ASP A 58 -22.49 5.98 -7.55
C ASP A 58 -22.60 7.30 -6.77
N ILE A 59 -21.49 8.01 -6.55
CA ILE A 59 -21.54 9.31 -5.89
C ILE A 59 -22.30 10.31 -6.78
N ASP A 60 -23.40 10.84 -6.23
CA ASP A 60 -24.16 11.94 -6.82
C ASP A 60 -23.31 13.23 -6.89
N PRO A 61 -23.08 13.78 -8.11
CA PRO A 61 -22.36 15.04 -8.30
C PRO A 61 -23.00 16.27 -7.64
N SER A 62 -24.32 16.25 -7.44
CA SER A 62 -25.07 17.35 -6.83
C SER A 62 -24.96 17.39 -5.30
N HIS A 63 -24.44 16.32 -4.70
CA HIS A 63 -24.32 16.21 -3.26
C HIS A 63 -23.33 17.24 -2.68
N LEU A 64 -23.73 17.97 -1.65
CA LEU A 64 -22.94 19.03 -0.99
C LEU A 64 -21.50 18.61 -0.61
N LYS A 65 -21.33 17.34 -0.19
CA LYS A 65 -20.03 16.76 0.18
C LYS A 65 -19.30 16.03 -0.96
N PHE A 66 -19.71 16.18 -2.22
CA PHE A 66 -19.15 15.47 -3.38
C PHE A 66 -17.61 15.49 -3.40
N SER A 67 -17.02 16.70 -3.42
CA SER A 67 -15.58 16.89 -3.50
C SER A 67 -14.82 16.25 -2.32
N ALA A 68 -15.36 16.38 -1.11
CA ALA A 68 -14.78 15.79 0.09
C ALA A 68 -14.80 14.25 0.03
N GLN A 69 -15.91 13.66 -0.42
CA GLN A 69 -16.03 12.20 -0.57
C GLN A 69 -15.05 11.66 -1.62
N VAL A 70 -14.94 12.32 -2.77
CA VAL A 70 -13.99 11.92 -3.81
C VAL A 70 -12.55 12.01 -3.31
N LYS A 71 -12.19 13.12 -2.63
CA LYS A 71 -10.85 13.28 -2.02
C LYS A 71 -10.55 12.21 -0.98
N GLN A 72 -11.51 11.88 -0.11
CA GLN A 72 -11.34 10.84 0.90
C GLN A 72 -11.05 9.48 0.24
N LYS A 73 -11.85 9.10 -0.75
CA LYS A 73 -11.66 7.84 -1.51
C LYS A 73 -10.33 7.84 -2.27
N CYS A 74 -9.99 8.96 -2.91
CA CYS A 74 -8.71 9.16 -3.61
C CYS A 74 -7.54 8.90 -2.66
N GLY A 75 -7.44 9.62 -1.54
CA GLY A 75 -6.32 9.46 -0.63
C GLY A 75 -6.23 8.04 -0.07
N TRP A 76 -7.38 7.44 0.28
CA TRP A 76 -7.42 6.09 0.81
C TRP A 76 -6.91 5.04 -0.18
N ILE A 77 -7.43 5.02 -1.41
CA ILE A 77 -7.02 4.02 -2.40
C ILE A 77 -5.58 4.22 -2.87
N MET A 78 -5.10 5.46 -2.94
CA MET A 78 -3.73 5.76 -3.36
C MET A 78 -2.69 5.28 -2.35
N ARG A 79 -2.96 5.47 -1.05
CA ARG A 79 -2.11 4.90 0.01
C ARG A 79 -2.02 3.38 -0.09
N ARG A 80 -3.14 2.72 -0.38
CA ARG A 80 -3.17 1.27 -0.58
C ARG A 80 -2.39 0.86 -1.82
N MET A 81 -2.59 1.54 -2.95
CA MET A 81 -1.88 1.28 -4.20
C MET A 81 -0.35 1.34 -4.03
N VAL A 82 0.15 2.37 -3.35
CA VAL A 82 1.60 2.51 -3.08
C VAL A 82 2.13 1.36 -2.21
N ARG A 83 1.37 0.96 -1.18
CA ARG A 83 1.75 -0.16 -0.30
C ARG A 83 1.65 -1.50 -1.02
N THR A 84 0.62 -1.72 -1.83
CA THR A 84 0.49 -2.91 -2.68
C THR A 84 1.66 -3.02 -3.66
N GLY A 85 2.06 -1.91 -4.29
CA GLY A 85 3.25 -1.89 -5.13
C GLY A 85 4.51 -2.31 -4.37
N PHE A 86 4.74 -1.73 -3.19
CA PHE A 86 5.85 -2.13 -2.35
C PHE A 86 5.80 -3.61 -1.95
N GLU A 87 4.64 -4.14 -1.58
CA GLU A 87 4.47 -5.55 -1.22
C GLU A 87 4.88 -6.52 -2.33
N LEU A 88 4.78 -6.13 -3.62
CA LEU A 88 5.27 -6.95 -4.74
C LEU A 88 6.79 -7.12 -4.76
N VAL A 89 7.52 -6.13 -4.24
CA VAL A 89 8.99 -6.12 -4.25
C VAL A 89 9.58 -6.43 -2.88
N MET A 90 8.79 -6.29 -1.83
CA MET A 90 9.18 -6.35 -0.42
C MET A 90 10.05 -7.58 -0.07
N GLU A 91 9.67 -8.76 -0.55
CA GLU A 91 10.41 -10.00 -0.30
C GLU A 91 11.76 -10.03 -1.03
N ARG A 92 11.79 -9.59 -2.30
CA ARG A 92 13.03 -9.52 -3.11
C ARG A 92 13.97 -8.42 -2.60
N ASP A 93 13.39 -7.33 -2.14
CA ASP A 93 14.06 -6.15 -1.59
C ASP A 93 14.56 -6.39 -0.15
N ARG A 94 14.02 -7.41 0.53
CA ARG A 94 14.30 -7.78 1.92
C ARG A 94 14.15 -6.60 2.90
N SER A 95 13.22 -5.69 2.60
CA SER A 95 12.96 -4.52 3.43
C SER A 95 11.50 -4.48 3.87
N TYR A 96 11.22 -3.77 4.96
CA TYR A 96 9.86 -3.44 5.37
C TYR A 96 9.83 -1.98 5.75
N THR A 97 8.89 -1.24 5.18
CA THR A 97 8.66 0.15 5.56
C THR A 97 7.17 0.48 5.51
N PRO A 98 6.63 1.11 6.57
CA PRO A 98 5.30 1.69 6.52
C PRO A 98 5.28 3.08 5.87
N ASP A 99 6.44 3.66 5.54
CA ASP A 99 6.53 4.99 4.94
C ASP A 99 6.24 4.93 3.43
N LEU A 100 5.32 5.79 2.96
CA LEU A 100 4.85 5.76 1.57
C LEU A 100 5.90 6.22 0.56
N TYR A 101 6.77 7.17 0.95
CA TYR A 101 7.82 7.65 0.06
C TYR A 101 8.82 6.53 -0.21
N TYR A 102 9.28 5.85 0.85
CA TYR A 102 10.17 4.69 0.70
C TYR A 102 9.49 3.53 -0.03
N CYS A 103 8.21 3.24 0.23
CA CYS A 103 7.46 2.25 -0.55
C CYS A 103 7.53 2.50 -2.07
N HIS A 104 7.26 3.74 -2.48
CA HIS A 104 7.35 4.15 -3.89
C HIS A 104 8.78 4.04 -4.43
N GLU A 105 9.79 4.47 -3.68
CA GLU A 105 11.19 4.42 -4.13
C GLU A 105 11.64 2.99 -4.38
N ARG A 106 11.40 2.09 -3.41
CA ARG A 106 11.78 0.68 -3.56
C ARG A 106 11.04 0.04 -4.73
N PHE A 107 9.74 0.25 -4.86
CA PHE A 107 8.98 -0.22 -6.02
C PHE A 107 9.57 0.25 -7.36
N SER A 108 9.96 1.52 -7.43
CA SER A 108 10.46 2.14 -8.66
C SER A 108 11.82 1.60 -9.12
N THR A 109 12.60 1.00 -8.21
CA THR A 109 13.85 0.31 -8.54
C THR A 109 13.60 -0.97 -9.34
N TYR A 110 12.52 -1.70 -9.04
CA TYR A 110 12.17 -2.95 -9.72
C TYR A 110 11.25 -2.75 -10.93
N PHE A 111 10.44 -1.68 -10.92
CA PHE A 111 9.50 -1.36 -12.00
C PHE A 111 9.73 0.06 -12.55
N PRO A 112 10.88 0.32 -13.20
CA PRO A 112 11.26 1.67 -13.64
C PRO A 112 10.25 2.28 -14.64
N GLU A 113 9.67 1.47 -15.52
CA GLU A 113 8.65 1.91 -16.49
C GLU A 113 7.37 2.42 -15.81
N GLN A 114 7.06 1.93 -14.60
CA GLN A 114 5.87 2.33 -13.86
C GLN A 114 6.16 3.41 -12.81
N ARG A 115 7.42 3.85 -12.68
CA ARG A 115 7.85 4.87 -11.70
C ARG A 115 6.99 6.12 -11.74
N ALA A 116 6.72 6.67 -12.92
CA ALA A 116 5.92 7.88 -13.06
C ALA A 116 4.49 7.71 -12.52
N LYS A 117 3.87 6.55 -12.78
CA LYS A 117 2.52 6.24 -12.30
C LYS A 117 2.52 5.99 -10.79
N MET A 118 3.53 5.29 -10.26
CA MET A 118 3.66 5.10 -8.81
C MET A 118 3.92 6.41 -8.07
N LYS A 119 4.76 7.29 -8.62
CA LYS A 119 4.96 8.64 -8.10
C LYS A 119 3.65 9.41 -8.08
N LYS A 120 2.83 9.30 -9.14
CA LYS A 120 1.51 9.93 -9.18
C LYS A 120 0.58 9.41 -8.09
N ALA A 121 0.60 8.11 -7.81
CA ALA A 121 -0.14 7.53 -6.70
C ALA A 121 0.33 8.09 -5.36
N LEU A 122 1.64 8.21 -5.14
CA LEU A 122 2.21 8.83 -3.94
C LEU A 122 1.75 10.28 -3.77
N GLU A 123 1.83 11.10 -4.82
CA GLU A 123 1.37 12.49 -4.80
C GLU A 123 -0.11 12.58 -4.41
N LEU A 124 -0.97 11.75 -5.02
CA LEU A 124 -2.41 11.72 -4.71
C LEU A 124 -2.71 11.13 -3.32
N ALA A 125 -1.81 10.33 -2.75
CA ALA A 125 -1.93 9.84 -1.38
C ALA A 125 -1.68 10.95 -0.35
N ILE A 126 -0.79 11.90 -0.66
CA ILE A 126 -0.43 13.05 0.18
C ILE A 126 -1.42 14.20 -0.03
N VAL A 127 -1.72 14.53 -1.29
CA VAL A 127 -2.65 15.60 -1.67
C VAL A 127 -3.77 15.01 -2.55
N PRO A 128 -4.86 14.50 -1.92
CA PRO A 128 -5.94 13.87 -2.67
C PRO A 128 -6.69 14.83 -3.59
N SER A 129 -7.09 14.32 -4.76
CA SER A 129 -7.81 15.09 -5.77
C SER A 129 -9.31 14.81 -5.72
N ALA A 130 -10.10 15.82 -6.08
CA ALA A 130 -11.54 15.69 -6.33
C ALA A 130 -11.88 15.38 -7.80
N ASN A 131 -10.87 15.21 -8.66
CA ASN A 131 -11.05 14.87 -10.07
C ASN A 131 -11.52 13.41 -10.22
N ARG A 132 -12.83 13.18 -10.10
CA ARG A 132 -13.46 11.87 -10.21
C ARG A 132 -13.15 11.15 -11.54
N PRO A 133 -13.33 11.77 -12.73
CA PRO A 133 -13.03 11.10 -14.00
C PRO A 133 -11.56 10.67 -14.09
N GLY A 134 -10.62 11.54 -13.69
CA GLY A 134 -9.20 11.23 -13.68
C GLY A 134 -8.86 10.07 -12.75
N LEU A 135 -9.50 10.01 -11.58
CA LEU A 135 -9.34 8.90 -10.64
C LEU A 135 -9.84 7.56 -11.21
N ILE A 136 -11.01 7.56 -11.85
CA ILE A 136 -11.57 6.36 -12.49
C ILE A 136 -10.64 5.86 -13.60
N VAL A 137 -10.17 6.75 -14.48
CA VAL A 137 -9.23 6.40 -15.56
C VAL A 137 -7.94 5.83 -14.98
N PHE A 138 -7.38 6.46 -13.94
CA PHE A 138 -6.15 5.99 -13.32
C PHE A 138 -6.30 4.61 -12.68
N LEU A 139 -7.40 4.35 -11.97
CA LEU A 139 -7.70 3.05 -11.37
C LEU A 139 -7.98 1.96 -12.41
N ARG A 140 -8.60 2.30 -13.55
CA ARG A 140 -8.82 1.36 -14.67
C ARG A 140 -7.56 1.10 -15.49
N GLY A 141 -6.63 2.05 -15.54
CA GLY A 141 -5.34 1.88 -16.21
C GLY A 141 -4.29 1.25 -15.28
N PHE A 142 -3.62 2.11 -14.49
CA PHE A 142 -2.53 1.67 -13.62
C PHE A 142 -3.01 0.69 -12.53
N GLY A 143 -4.21 0.90 -11.98
CA GLY A 143 -4.74 0.01 -10.97
C GLY A 143 -4.99 -1.42 -11.49
N CYS A 144 -5.47 -1.57 -12.72
CA CYS A 144 -5.63 -2.88 -13.37
C CYS A 144 -4.28 -3.53 -13.68
N TRP A 145 -3.30 -2.77 -14.16
CA TRP A 145 -1.93 -3.28 -14.34
C TRP A 145 -1.39 -3.84 -13.01
N LEU A 146 -1.57 -3.11 -11.91
CA LEU A 146 -1.14 -3.55 -10.59
C LEU A 146 -1.86 -4.82 -10.14
N THR A 147 -3.16 -4.96 -10.42
CA THR A 147 -3.92 -6.21 -10.17
C THR A 147 -3.31 -7.39 -10.92
N ALA A 148 -2.92 -7.22 -12.19
CA ALA A 148 -2.29 -8.28 -12.96
C ALA A 148 -0.95 -8.73 -12.35
N GLN A 149 -0.11 -7.77 -11.91
CA GLN A 149 1.16 -8.08 -11.24
C GLN A 149 0.94 -8.81 -9.91
N VAL A 150 -0.02 -8.36 -9.11
CA VAL A 150 -0.39 -9.02 -7.84
C VAL A 150 -0.80 -10.47 -8.08
N LYS A 151 -1.61 -10.75 -9.11
CA LYS A 151 -2.00 -12.12 -9.45
C LYS A 151 -0.80 -12.95 -9.88
N ALA A 152 0.10 -12.41 -10.70
CA ALA A 152 1.29 -13.12 -11.15
C ALA A 152 2.23 -13.51 -10.00
N GLU A 153 2.37 -12.66 -8.97
CA GLU A 153 3.25 -12.94 -7.81
C GLU A 153 2.61 -13.81 -6.72
N LEU A 154 1.27 -13.85 -6.66
CA LEU A 154 0.50 -14.63 -5.66
C LEU A 154 -0.06 -15.96 -6.20
N SER A 155 0.16 -16.28 -7.48
CA SER A 155 -0.13 -17.60 -8.06
C SER A 155 0.92 -18.62 -7.63
#